data_AF-A0A8C6Z385-F1
#
_entry.id   AF-A0A8C6Z385-F1
#
_cell.length_a   1.000
_cell.length_b   1.000
_cell.length_c   1.000
_cell.angle_alpha   90.00
_cell.angle_beta   90.00
_cell.angle_gamma   90.00
#
_symmetry.space_group_name_H-M   'P 1'
#
loop_
_entity.id
_entity.type
_entity.pdbx_description
1 polymer ?
#
loop_
_entity_poly.entity_id
_entity_poly.type
_entity_poly.pdbx_seq_one_letter_code
_entity_poly.pdbx_strand_id
1 'polypeptide(L)'
;SEVSRPVGAQPLLMVPRRPGYGTMGKPIKLLANCFQVEIPKIDVYLYEVDIKPDKCPRRVNREVVDSMVQHFKVTIFGDRRPVYDGKRSLYTANPLPSLSPHQRIMLTW
;
A
#
# COMPACT_ATOMS: atom_id res chain seq x y z
N SER A 1 24.30 35.39 14.65
CA SER A 1 23.49 35.13 15.86
C SER A 1 22.50 34.03 15.52
N GLU A 2 22.77 32.83 16.02
CA GLU A 2 21.99 31.63 15.74
C GLU A 2 20.69 31.66 16.54
N VAL A 3 19.55 31.56 15.85
CA VAL A 3 18.22 31.53 16.49
C VAL A 3 17.99 30.13 17.04
N SER A 4 18.12 29.99 18.36
CA SER A 4 17.74 28.77 19.10
C SER A 4 16.24 28.53 18.96
N ARG A 5 15.87 27.44 18.28
CA ARG A 5 14.49 26.95 18.23
C ARG A 5 14.09 26.34 19.57
N PRO A 6 12.85 26.53 20.06
CA PRO A 6 12.41 25.92 21.30
C PRO A 6 12.34 24.40 21.13
N VAL A 7 12.96 23.67 22.06
CA VAL A 7 12.84 22.21 22.17
C VAL A 7 11.44 21.91 22.71
N GLY A 8 10.48 21.80 21.80
CA GLY A 8 9.15 21.28 22.11
C GLY A 8 9.26 19.86 22.65
N ALA A 9 8.55 19.58 23.74
CA ALA A 9 8.52 18.28 24.40
C ALA A 9 8.26 17.15 23.38
N GLN A 10 9.22 16.23 23.27
CA GLN A 10 9.06 15.04 22.44
C GLN A 10 7.97 14.16 23.07
N PRO A 11 7.03 13.59 22.29
CA PRO A 11 6.09 12.59 22.79
C PRO A 11 6.89 11.46 23.46
N LEU A 12 6.56 11.13 24.72
CA LEU A 12 7.30 10.19 25.57
C LEU A 12 7.44 8.75 25.00
N LEU A 13 6.80 8.45 23.86
CA LEU A 13 6.78 7.15 23.19
C LEU A 13 7.34 7.19 21.76
N MET A 14 8.23 8.12 21.43
CA MET A 14 8.95 8.07 20.15
C MET A 14 10.15 7.14 20.21
N VAL A 15 10.26 6.24 19.22
CA VAL A 15 11.47 5.41 19.04
C VAL A 15 12.66 6.35 18.79
N PRO A 16 13.79 6.18 19.52
CA PRO A 16 14.94 7.05 19.37
C PRO A 16 15.49 6.97 17.94
N ARG A 17 15.94 8.12 17.41
CA ARG A 17 16.61 8.17 16.11
C ARG A 17 17.95 7.43 16.19
N ARG A 18 18.36 6.83 15.08
CA ARG A 18 19.71 6.25 14.95
C ARG A 18 20.75 7.35 15.27
N PRO A 19 21.63 7.16 16.27
CA PRO A 19 22.59 8.18 16.69
C PRO A 19 23.76 8.34 15.70
N GLY A 20 24.01 7.34 14.85
CA GLY A 20 25.06 7.36 13.84
C GLY A 20 25.32 5.97 13.25
N TYR A 21 26.40 5.84 12.50
CA TYR A 21 26.90 4.57 11.97
C TYR A 21 28.15 4.12 12.75
N GLY A 22 28.32 2.81 12.94
CA GLY A 22 29.50 2.26 13.61
C GLY A 22 30.76 2.42 12.76
N THR A 23 31.90 2.68 13.41
CA THR A 23 33.19 2.96 12.74
C THR A 23 34.30 1.97 13.11
N MET A 24 34.08 1.13 14.12
CA MET A 24 35.05 0.14 14.57
C MET A 24 35.05 -1.10 13.66
N GLY A 25 36.24 -1.63 13.39
CA GLY A 25 36.43 -2.86 12.61
C GLY A 25 37.04 -2.63 11.23
N LYS A 26 37.33 -3.72 10.52
CA LYS A 26 37.84 -3.68 9.15
C LYS A 26 36.67 -3.77 8.16
N PRO A 27 36.55 -2.87 7.17
CA PRO A 27 35.51 -2.96 6.16
C PRO A 27 35.55 -4.28 5.38
N ILE A 28 34.37 -4.83 5.06
CA ILE A 28 34.21 -6.04 4.23
C ILE A 28 33.08 -5.83 3.21
N LYS A 29 33.25 -6.35 2.00
CA LYS A 29 32.22 -6.31 0.96
C LYS A 29 31.18 -7.40 1.22
N LEU A 30 29.90 -7.05 1.20
CA LEU A 30 28.80 -7.96 1.39
C LEU A 30 27.84 -7.87 0.20
N LEU A 31 27.15 -8.97 -0.07
CA LEU A 31 25.96 -9.00 -0.91
C LEU A 31 24.78 -9.33 -0.01
N ALA A 32 23.70 -8.58 -0.15
CA ALA A 32 22.43 -8.86 0.49
C ALA A 32 21.42 -9.21 -0.60
N ASN A 33 20.45 -10.06 -0.27
CA ASN A 33 19.24 -10.29 -1.05
C ASN A 33 18.24 -9.11 -0.90
N CYS A 34 18.76 -7.88 -0.91
CA CYS A 34 18.01 -6.63 -0.83
C CYS A 34 18.17 -5.92 -2.16
N PHE A 35 17.11 -5.93 -2.97
CA PHE A 35 17.10 -5.30 -4.28
C PHE A 35 16.52 -3.89 -4.15
N GLN A 36 17.22 -2.89 -4.70
CA GLN A 36 16.73 -1.52 -4.71
C GLN A 36 15.52 -1.41 -5.62
N VAL A 37 14.46 -0.74 -5.12
CA VAL A 37 13.23 -0.48 -5.87
C VAL A 37 13.03 1.03 -5.96
N GLU A 38 12.72 1.50 -7.16
CA GLU A 38 12.32 2.89 -7.40
C GLU A 38 10.80 2.99 -7.31
N ILE A 39 10.32 3.86 -6.42
CA ILE A 39 8.89 4.09 -6.21
C ILE A 39 8.52 5.42 -6.88
N PRO A 40 7.59 5.42 -7.84
CA PRO A 40 7.15 6.66 -8.49
C PRO A 40 6.43 7.56 -7.49
N LYS A 41 6.60 8.88 -7.66
CA LYS A 41 5.90 9.89 -6.85
C LYS A 41 4.48 10.12 -7.40
N ILE A 42 3.63 9.12 -7.21
CA ILE A 42 2.22 9.16 -7.62
C ILE A 42 1.31 8.97 -6.40
N ASP A 43 0.10 9.46 -6.52
CA ASP A 43 -0.96 9.10 -5.60
C ASP A 43 -1.44 7.66 -5.90
N VAL A 44 -1.81 6.94 -4.85
CA VAL A 44 -2.40 5.60 -4.94
C VAL A 44 -3.78 5.65 -4.30
N TYR A 45 -4.78 5.10 -4.99
CA TYR A 45 -6.17 5.14 -4.56
C TYR A 45 -6.54 3.82 -3.90
N LEU A 46 -7.00 3.89 -2.66
CA LEU A 46 -7.47 2.74 -1.88
C LEU A 46 -9.00 2.66 -1.90
N TYR A 47 -9.50 1.46 -2.17
CA TYR A 47 -10.91 1.09 -2.09
C TYR A 47 -11.07 -0.09 -1.13
N GLU A 48 -12.19 -0.11 -0.40
CA GLU A 48 -12.54 -1.26 0.44
C GLU A 48 -13.40 -2.24 -0.35
N VAL A 49 -13.02 -3.51 -0.39
CA VAL A 49 -13.81 -4.60 -0.98
C VAL A 49 -14.40 -5.43 0.14
N ASP A 50 -15.72 -5.64 0.11
CA ASP A 50 -16.44 -6.53 1.00
C ASP A 50 -17.08 -7.66 0.21
N ILE A 51 -16.62 -8.87 0.47
CA ILE A 51 -17.02 -10.07 -0.23
C ILE A 51 -17.97 -10.87 0.66
N LYS A 52 -19.12 -11.29 0.12
CA LYS A 52 -20.08 -12.15 0.81
C LYS A 52 -20.28 -13.47 0.07
N PRO A 53 -20.18 -14.63 0.76
CA PRO A 53 -19.79 -14.80 2.18
C PRO A 53 -18.33 -14.44 2.49
N ASP A 54 -18.07 -14.01 3.72
CA ASP A 54 -16.82 -13.37 4.16
C ASP A 54 -15.73 -14.33 4.69
N LYS A 55 -16.00 -15.64 4.69
CA LYS A 55 -15.11 -16.69 5.21
C LYS A 55 -14.38 -17.49 4.12
N CYS A 56 -14.29 -16.95 2.91
CA CYS A 56 -13.63 -17.63 1.81
C CYS A 56 -12.09 -17.56 1.90
N PRO A 57 -11.38 -18.60 1.43
CA PRO A 57 -9.93 -18.57 1.34
C PRO A 57 -9.44 -17.37 0.51
N ARG A 58 -8.30 -16.78 0.88
CA ARG A 58 -7.74 -15.61 0.17
C ARG A 58 -7.55 -15.83 -1.34
N ARG A 59 -7.23 -17.06 -1.75
CA ARG A 59 -7.10 -17.43 -3.16
C ARG A 59 -8.44 -17.27 -3.90
N VAL A 60 -9.52 -17.78 -3.32
CA VAL A 60 -10.88 -17.65 -3.87
C VAL A 60 -11.27 -16.17 -3.96
N ASN A 61 -10.97 -15.38 -2.93
CA ASN A 61 -11.25 -13.94 -2.95
C ASN A 61 -10.51 -13.22 -4.10
N ARG A 62 -9.27 -13.63 -4.42
CA ARG A 62 -8.53 -13.09 -5.56
C ARG A 62 -9.19 -13.47 -6.88
N GLU A 63 -9.57 -14.73 -7.04
CA GLU A 63 -10.26 -15.21 -8.26
C GLU A 63 -11.58 -14.47 -8.50
N VAL A 64 -12.35 -14.21 -7.42
CA VAL A 64 -13.59 -13.43 -7.47
C VAL A 64 -13.33 -11.98 -7.91
N VAL A 65 -12.35 -11.32 -7.30
CA VAL A 65 -12.00 -9.93 -7.66
C VAL A 65 -11.42 -9.85 -9.08
N ASP A 66 -10.58 -10.80 -9.49
CA ASP A 66 -10.06 -10.87 -10.85
C ASP A 66 -11.17 -11.04 -11.87
N SER A 67 -12.16 -11.90 -11.58
CA SER A 67 -13.36 -12.06 -12.41
C SER A 67 -14.17 -10.76 -12.49
N MET A 68 -14.40 -10.06 -11.38
CA MET A 68 -15.06 -8.75 -11.38
C MET A 68 -14.31 -7.75 -12.26
N VAL A 69 -12.98 -7.66 -12.12
CA VAL A 69 -12.16 -6.72 -12.91
C VAL A 69 -12.25 -7.02 -14.41
N GLN A 70 -12.29 -8.29 -14.79
CA GLN A 70 -12.46 -8.71 -16.18
C GLN A 70 -13.86 -8.39 -16.71
N HIS A 71 -14.91 -8.74 -15.98
CA HIS A 71 -16.30 -8.55 -16.40
C HIS A 71 -16.69 -7.06 -16.49
N PHE A 72 -16.23 -6.25 -15.55
CA PHE A 72 -16.52 -4.81 -15.50
C PHE A 72 -15.37 -3.96 -16.05
N LYS A 73 -14.52 -4.56 -16.91
CA LYS A 73 -13.38 -3.85 -17.51
C LYS A 73 -13.84 -2.60 -18.26
N VAL A 74 -14.83 -2.70 -19.13
CA VAL A 74 -15.25 -1.55 -19.97
C VAL A 74 -15.94 -0.46 -19.15
N THR A 75 -16.69 -0.83 -18.11
CA THR A 75 -17.59 0.07 -17.39
C THR A 75 -16.93 0.75 -16.18
N ILE A 76 -16.07 0.04 -15.45
CA ILE A 76 -15.50 0.52 -14.18
C ILE A 76 -13.98 0.63 -14.27
N PHE A 77 -13.29 -0.43 -14.70
CA PHE A 77 -11.84 -0.48 -14.55
C PHE A 77 -11.09 0.19 -15.71
N GLY A 78 -11.66 0.24 -16.90
CA GLY A 78 -10.99 0.65 -18.13
C GLY A 78 -9.71 -0.17 -18.35
N ASP A 79 -8.61 0.53 -18.62
CA ASP A 79 -7.28 -0.06 -18.72
C ASP A 79 -6.52 -0.12 -17.38
N ARG A 80 -7.17 0.22 -16.27
CA ARG A 80 -6.55 0.16 -14.94
C ARG A 80 -6.37 -1.30 -14.54
N ARG A 81 -5.23 -1.58 -13.91
CA ARG A 81 -4.88 -2.89 -13.35
C ARG A 81 -4.88 -2.78 -11.83
N PRO A 82 -6.04 -2.93 -11.17
CA PRO A 82 -6.09 -2.88 -9.72
C PRO A 82 -5.33 -4.06 -9.11
N VAL A 83 -4.79 -3.85 -7.91
CA VAL A 83 -4.14 -4.91 -7.12
C VAL A 83 -4.87 -5.12 -5.81
N TYR A 84 -5.20 -6.37 -5.51
CA TYR A 84 -5.98 -6.77 -4.35
C TYR A 84 -5.12 -7.56 -3.35
N ASP A 85 -5.29 -7.30 -2.05
CA ASP A 85 -4.57 -8.01 -0.99
C ASP A 85 -5.13 -9.41 -0.67
N GLY A 86 -6.33 -9.73 -1.18
CA GLY A 86 -7.04 -10.98 -0.92
C GLY A 86 -8.01 -10.92 0.26
N LYS A 87 -8.20 -9.73 0.87
CA LYS A 87 -9.10 -9.55 2.02
C LYS A 87 -10.03 -8.33 1.92
N ARG A 88 -9.49 -7.11 1.87
CA ARG A 88 -10.30 -5.88 1.89
C ARG A 88 -9.72 -4.75 1.04
N SER A 89 -8.43 -4.74 0.76
CA SER A 89 -7.78 -3.55 0.20
C SER A 89 -7.52 -3.74 -1.28
N LEU A 90 -8.15 -2.89 -2.10
CA LEU A 90 -7.94 -2.81 -3.54
C LEU A 90 -7.26 -1.48 -3.88
N TYR A 91 -6.14 -1.52 -4.57
CA TYR A 91 -5.36 -0.34 -4.94
C TYR A 91 -5.36 -0.10 -6.44
N THR A 92 -5.44 1.16 -6.87
CA THR A 92 -5.24 1.57 -8.27
C THR A 92 -4.27 2.74 -8.37
N ALA A 93 -3.56 2.82 -9.50
CA ALA A 93 -2.69 3.95 -9.82
C ALA A 93 -3.46 5.20 -10.28
N ASN A 94 -4.71 5.03 -10.75
CA ASN A 94 -5.60 6.10 -11.20
C ASN A 94 -6.99 5.90 -10.58
N PRO A 95 -7.73 6.98 -10.30
CA PRO A 95 -9.06 6.88 -9.69
C PRO A 95 -10.02 6.17 -10.64
N LEU A 96 -10.92 5.35 -10.10
CA LEU A 96 -11.98 4.68 -10.86
C LEU A 96 -13.09 5.68 -11.24
N PRO A 97 -13.60 5.67 -12.48
CA PRO A 97 -14.42 6.75 -13.05
C PRO A 97 -15.83 6.92 -12.44
N SER A 98 -16.20 6.08 -11.47
CA SER A 98 -17.53 6.07 -10.83
C SER A 98 -17.49 5.79 -9.32
N LEU A 99 -16.29 5.68 -8.73
CA LEU A 99 -16.12 5.34 -7.33
C LEU A 99 -15.33 6.43 -6.60
N SER A 100 -15.85 6.87 -5.46
CA SER A 100 -15.10 7.77 -4.58
C SER A 100 -13.92 7.04 -3.93
N PRO A 101 -12.81 7.73 -3.64
CA PRO A 101 -11.74 7.16 -2.82
C PRO A 101 -12.30 6.69 -1.47
N HIS A 102 -11.92 5.50 -1.01
CA HIS A 102 -12.48 4.83 0.18
C HIS A 102 -13.93 4.33 0.03
N GLN A 103 -14.49 4.33 -1.19
CA GLN A 103 -15.79 3.69 -1.41
C GLN A 103 -15.71 2.18 -1.16
N ARG A 104 -16.75 1.66 -0.50
CA ARG A 104 -16.92 0.22 -0.27
C ARG A 104 -17.56 -0.43 -1.50
N ILE A 105 -16.84 -1.38 -2.10
CA ILE A 105 -17.29 -2.24 -3.20
C ILE A 105 -17.81 -3.53 -2.58
N MET A 106 -19.12 -3.76 -2.63
CA MET A 106 -19.72 -5.01 -2.15
C MET A 106 -19.83 -6.00 -3.30
N LEU A 107 -19.30 -7.21 -3.08
CA LEU A 107 -19.37 -8.32 -4.02
C LEU A 107 -20.13 -9.49 -3.40
N THR A 108 -21.11 -9.96 -4.14
CA THR A 108 -21.88 -11.17 -3.88
C THR A 108 -21.76 -12.04 -5.13
N TRP A 109 -21.44 -13.32 -4.98
CA TRP A 109 -21.42 -14.27 -6.10
C TRP A 109 -22.59 -15.26 -6.01
#